data_AF-A0A936TGX9-F1
#
_entry.id   AF-A0A936TGX9-F1
#
_cell.length_a   1.000
_cell.length_b   1.000
_cell.length_c   1.000
_cell.angle_alpha   90.00
_cell.angle_beta   90.00
_cell.angle_gamma   90.00
#
_symmetry.space_group_name_H-M   'P 1'
#
loop_
_entity.id
_entity.type
_entity.pdbx_description
1 polymer ?
#
loop_
_entity_poly.entity_id
_entity_poly.type
_entity_poly.pdbx_seq_one_letter_code
_entity_poly.pdbx_strand_id
1 'polypeptide(L)' 'MLNSSGLLYAALHGACTSPKANGTLRLFGIPNLRDRVVQRAMLMAMEPIWESDFHRASCGFARPARSVHHAIRTVKL' A
#
# COMPACT_ATOMS: atom_id res chain seq x y z
N MET A 1 -9.73 1.82 17.65
CA MET A 1 -11.07 1.38 18.08
C MET A 1 -11.99 1.50 16.89
N LEU A 2 -12.42 0.40 16.27
CA LEU A 2 -13.51 0.41 15.30
C LEU A 2 -14.77 0.00 16.06
N ASN A 3 -15.77 0.88 16.10
CA ASN A 3 -17.06 0.62 16.75
C ASN A 3 -17.90 -0.36 15.93
N SER A 4 -18.95 -0.91 16.54
CA SER A 4 -19.92 -1.83 15.91
C SER A 4 -20.51 -1.29 14.60
N SER A 5 -20.63 0.04 14.46
CA SER A 5 -21.06 0.74 13.25
C SER A 5 -20.08 0.61 12.08
N GLY A 6 -18.76 0.65 12.34
CA GLY A 6 -17.71 0.51 11.32
C GLY A 6 -17.56 -0.90 10.75
N LEU A 7 -17.93 -1.93 11.54
CA LEU A 7 -17.97 -3.32 11.08
C LEU A 7 -19.16 -3.59 10.15
N LEU A 8 -20.31 -2.97 10.42
CA LEU A 8 -21.49 -3.08 9.55
C LEU A 8 -21.24 -2.47 8.16
N TYR A 9 -20.58 -1.31 8.10
CA TYR A 9 -20.20 -0.67 6.84
C TYR A 9 -19.22 -1.54 6.03
N ALA A 10 -18.24 -2.17 6.69
CA ALA A 10 -17.29 -3.07 6.04
C ALA A 10 -17.94 -4.35 5.48
N ALA A 11 -18.92 -4.91 6.19
CA ALA A 11 -19.65 -6.10 5.77
C ALA A 11 -20.52 -5.85 4.52
N LEU A 12 -21.11 -4.66 4.39
CA LEU A 12 -21.94 -4.27 3.24
C LEU A 12 -21.13 -4.04 1.95
N HIS A 13 -19.85 -3.68 2.07
CA HIS A 13 -18.98 -3.36 0.93
C HIS A 13 -17.98 -4.48 0.56
N GLY A 14 -18.14 -5.69 1.12
CA GLY A 14 -17.28 -6.84 0.78
C GLY A 14 -15.82 -6.70 1.21
N ALA A 15 -15.55 -5.98 2.30
CA ALA A 15 -14.20 -5.79 2.82
C ALA A 15 -13.75 -7.00 3.65
N CYS A 16 -12.58 -7.56 3.34
CA CYS A 16 -12.00 -8.62 4.16
C CYS A 16 -11.25 -8.03 5.36
N THR A 17 -11.20 -8.76 6.47
CA THR A 17 -10.54 -8.29 7.69
C THR A 17 -9.40 -9.23 8.08
N SER A 18 -8.26 -8.66 8.47
CA SER A 18 -7.11 -9.41 8.99
C SER A 18 -6.64 -8.82 10.31
N PRO A 19 -6.28 -9.65 11.31
CA PRO A 19 -5.75 -9.17 12.58
C PRO A 19 -4.34 -8.59 12.39
N LYS A 20 -4.04 -7.50 13.11
CA LYS A 20 -2.66 -7.02 13.34
C LYS A 20 -2.08 -7.68 14.58
N ALA A 21 -0.75 -7.69 14.69
CA ALA A 21 -0.01 -8.13 15.87
C ALA A 21 -0.39 -7.38 17.17
N ASN A 22 -0.93 -6.16 17.06
CA ASN A 22 -1.38 -5.34 18.20
C ASN A 22 -2.88 -5.54 18.55
N GLY A 23 -3.52 -6.59 18.04
CA GLY A 23 -4.92 -6.94 18.33
C GLY A 23 -5.98 -6.12 17.59
N THR A 24 -5.58 -5.14 16.76
CA THR A 24 -6.52 -4.35 15.96
C THR A 24 -6.78 -4.99 14.60
N LEU A 25 -8.00 -4.88 14.07
CA LEU A 25 -8.35 -5.39 12.74
C LEU A 25 -7.96 -4.38 11.64
N ARG A 26 -7.43 -4.87 10.52
CA ARG A 26 -7.27 -4.13 9.26
C ARG A 26 -8.43 -4.49 8.34
N LEU A 27 -9.14 -3.48 7.87
CA LEU A 27 -10.11 -3.61 6.79
C LEU A 27 -9.36 -3.47 5.46
N PHE A 28 -9.59 -4.42 4.55
CA PHE A 28 -9.10 -4.37 3.18
C PHE A 28 -10.28 -4.18 2.24
N GLY A 29 -10.30 -3.05 1.54
CA GLY A 29 -11.19 -2.87 0.39
C GLY A 29 -10.66 -3.70 -0.77
N ILE A 30 -11.46 -4.65 -1.27
CA ILE A 30 -11.12 -5.47 -2.43
C ILE A 30 -11.66 -4.74 -3.67
N PRO A 31 -10.79 -4.12 -4.50
CA PRO A 31 -11.24 -3.46 -5.72
C PRO A 31 -11.68 -4.49 -6.76
N ASN A 32 -12.65 -4.11 -7.58
CA ASN A 32 -13.10 -4.90 -8.72
C ASN A 32 -11.99 -5.04 -9.77
N LEU A 33 -12.11 -6.00 -10.70
CA LEU A 33 -11.09 -6.25 -11.72
C LEU A 33 -10.77 -4.99 -12.56
N ARG A 34 -11.81 -4.23 -12.95
CA ARG A 34 -11.65 -2.99 -13.72
C ARG A 34 -10.85 -1.94 -12.93
N ASP A 35 -11.18 -1.77 -11.65
CA ASP A 35 -10.50 -0.82 -10.77
C ASP A 35 -9.03 -1.19 -10.59
N ARG A 36 -8.72 -2.49 -10.48
CA ARG A 36 -7.32 -2.97 -10.43
C ARG A 36 -6.53 -2.64 -11.70
N VAL A 37 -7.15 -2.78 -12.87
CA VAL A 37 -6.51 -2.43 -14.15
C VAL A 37 -6.24 -0.94 -14.24
N VAL A 38 -7.22 -0.10 -13.88
CA VAL A 38 -7.06 1.36 -13.88
C VAL A 38 -6.02 1.81 -12.86
N GLN A 39 -6.04 1.27 -11.64
CA GLN A 39 -5.04 1.56 -10.60
C GLN A 39 -3.62 1.21 -11.07
N ARG A 40 -3.46 0.05 -11.74
CA ARG A 40 -2.15 -0.36 -12.25
C ARG A 40 -1.69 0.51 -13.42
N ALA A 41 -2.61 0.87 -14.33
CA ALA A 41 -2.31 1.76 -15.45
C ALA A 41 -1.88 3.15 -14.97
N MET A 42 -2.61 3.71 -14.00
CA MET A 42 -2.29 4.98 -13.36
C MET A 42 -0.93 4.93 -12.68
N LEU A 43 -0.64 3.86 -11.94
CA LEU A 43 0.66 3.68 -11.30
C LEU A 43 1.81 3.67 -12.32
N MET A 44 1.69 2.92 -13.43
CA MET A 44 2.73 2.89 -14.47
C MET A 44 2.96 4.25 -15.14
N ALA A 45 1.91 5.07 -15.28
CA ALA A 45 2.02 6.41 -15.84
C ALA A 45 2.72 7.39 -14.88
N MET A 46 2.50 7.25 -13.57
CA MET A 46 3.02 8.18 -12.58
C MET A 46 4.39 7.79 -12.02
N GLU A 47 4.73 6.49 -12.00
CA GLU A 47 6.05 5.97 -11.61
C GLU A 47 7.23 6.75 -12.22
N PRO A 48 7.32 7.01 -13.55
CA PRO A 48 8.44 7.75 -14.13
C PRO A 48 8.49 9.23 -13.74
N ILE A 49 7.33 9.83 -13.42
CA ILE A 49 7.25 11.24 -13.02
C ILE A 49 7.81 11.41 -11.60
N TRP A 50 7.50 10.48 -10.69
CA TRP A 50 7.97 10.60 -9.31
C TRP A 50 9.38 10.08 -9.11
N GLU A 51 9.87 9.17 -9.95
CA GLU A 51 11.24 8.65 -9.88
C GLU A 51 12.30 9.76 -9.89
N SER A 52 12.06 10.87 -10.63
CA SER A 52 12.97 12.02 -10.68
C SER A 52 13.01 12.82 -9.38
N ASP A 53 11.88 12.93 -8.70
CA ASP A 53 11.70 13.84 -7.56
C ASP A 53 11.97 13.17 -6.21
N PHE A 54 12.03 11.85 -6.18
CA PHE A 54 12.26 11.12 -4.93
C PHE A 54 13.70 11.27 -4.40
N HIS A 55 13.80 11.51 -3.09
CA HIS A 55 15.07 11.58 -2.38
C HIS A 55 15.93 10.30 -2.56
N ARG A 56 17.24 10.47 -2.73
CA ARG A 56 18.19 9.37 -3.06
C ARG A 56 18.25 8.24 -2.02
N ALA A 57 17.96 8.55 -0.76
CA ALA A 57 17.89 7.58 0.34
C ALA A 57 16.50 6.91 0.49
N SER A 58 15.50 7.32 -0.31
CA SER A 58 14.17 6.72 -0.28
C SER A 58 14.21 5.34 -0.94
N CYS A 59 14.03 4.30 -0.12
CA CYS A 59 13.87 2.91 -0.56
C CYS A 59 12.41 2.44 -0.41
N GLY A 60 11.47 3.39 -0.37
CA GLY A 60 10.05 3.14 -0.18
C GLY A 60 9.37 2.48 -1.39
N PHE A 61 8.08 2.17 -1.23
CA PHE A 61 7.25 1.55 -2.27
C PHE A 61 7.24 2.35 -3.58
N ALA A 62 7.07 1.62 -4.70
CA ALA A 62 6.99 2.13 -6.08
C ALA A 62 8.29 2.64 -6.72
N ARG A 63 9.47 2.40 -6.12
CA ARG A 63 10.76 2.55 -6.81
C ARG A 63 11.13 1.26 -7.57
N PRO A 64 11.23 1.27 -8.91
CA PRO A 64 11.75 0.13 -9.64
C PRO A 64 13.18 -0.19 -9.18
N ALA A 65 13.47 -1.47 -8.90
CA ALA A 65 14.80 -1.97 -8.52
C ALA A 65 15.41 -1.48 -7.17
N ARG A 66 14.64 -0.85 -6.26
CA ARG A 66 15.08 -0.61 -4.87
C ARG A 66 14.34 -1.54 -3.91
N SER A 67 15.07 -2.18 -3.00
CA SER A 67 14.50 -3.08 -1.99
C SER A 67 14.89 -2.67 -0.58
N VAL A 68 14.20 -3.21 0.42
CA VAL A 68 14.48 -2.96 1.85
C VAL A 68 15.93 -3.26 2.21
N HIS A 69 16.54 -4.26 1.58
CA HIS A 69 17.95 -4.61 1.77
C HIS A 69 18.90 -3.48 1.35
N HIS A 70 18.51 -2.68 0.36
CA HIS A 70 19.29 -1.52 -0.07
C HIS A 70 19.29 -0.43 1.03
N ALA A 71 18.15 -0.20 1.68
CA ALA A 71 18.05 0.75 2.81
C ALA A 71 18.97 0.35 3.97
N ILE A 72 18.97 -0.94 4.34
CA ILE A 72 19.81 -1.47 5.42
C ILE A 72 21.30 -1.29 5.10
N ARG A 73 21.69 -1.44 3.83
CA ARG A 73 23.07 -1.23 3.39
C ARG A 73 23.48 0.25 3.49
N THR A 74 22.60 1.17 3.12
CA THR A 74 22.88 2.62 3.17
C THR A 74 23.03 3.15 4.60
N VAL A 75 22.32 2.59 5.57
CA VAL A 75 22.37 3.04 6.99
C VAL A 75 23.54 2.42 7.76
N LYS A 76 24.07 1.28 7.33
CA LYS A 76 25.17 0.58 8.01
C LYS A 76 26.57 1.07 7.63
N LEU A 77 26.67 2.06 6.73
CA LEU A 77 27.91 2.76 6.37
C LEU A 77 27.92 4.13 7.04
#